data_AF-A0A495J7G6-F1
#
_entry.id   AF-A0A495J7G6-F1
#
_cell.length_a   1.000
_cell.length_b   1.000
_cell.length_c   1.000
_cell.angle_alpha   90.00
_cell.angle_beta   90.00
_cell.angle_gamma   90.00
#
_symmetry.space_group_name_H-M   'P 1'
#
loop_
_entity.id
_entity.type
_entity.pdbx_description
1 polymer ?
#
loop_
_entity_poly.entity_id
_entity_poly.type
_entity_poly.pdbx_seq_one_letter_code
_entity_poly.pdbx_strand_id
1 'polypeptide(L)'
;MSHPADYYNKTKNIVFSVLNRDGEAAAYKMLENYRNKLPLPSWYGLKAELDFYSKNKSKYTLDPILDYGIKCDFTGNFDGVNNCRLDITTNLNFKKLEDYEPIQKKDNRKYKIVVMDKDSGEIADIFDLNFPLDKTGNGRTFEIALFMPSDGEDGVLKYDFYQQIVSIGSSQPDEDFELKTVSTDWYIEDFEYYISMLADDRNVNIGKEITSHAIMSAKTLSKSTESNIVACAQSFYEISNPSTGDGDWVTKIYWKHPVIANYLDDVIYTDIAGNI
;
A
#
# COMPACT_ATOMS: atom_id res chain seq x y z
N MET A 1 18.91 21.41 -23.14
CA MET A 1 17.92 20.32 -23.20
C MET A 1 16.88 20.58 -22.12
N SER A 2 15.58 20.46 -22.40
CA SER A 2 14.57 20.60 -21.33
C SER A 2 14.65 19.42 -20.39
N HIS A 3 14.29 19.60 -19.12
CA HIS A 3 14.25 18.50 -18.17
C HIS A 3 13.19 17.48 -18.63
N PRO A 4 13.39 16.15 -18.44
CA PRO A 4 12.41 15.15 -18.85
C PRO A 4 11.00 15.39 -18.29
N ALA A 5 10.93 15.92 -17.07
CA ALA A 5 9.67 16.32 -16.43
C ALA A 5 8.95 17.43 -17.23
N ASP A 6 9.66 18.46 -17.69
CA ASP A 6 9.07 19.56 -18.47
C ASP A 6 8.44 19.05 -19.76
N TYR A 7 9.08 18.07 -20.40
CA TYR A 7 8.59 17.46 -21.62
C TYR A 7 7.33 16.63 -21.39
N TYR A 8 7.29 15.84 -20.32
CA TYR A 8 6.10 15.13 -19.88
C TYR A 8 4.93 16.08 -19.64
N ASN A 9 5.16 17.13 -18.84
CA ASN A 9 4.14 18.09 -18.44
C ASN A 9 3.60 18.89 -19.62
N LYS A 10 4.47 19.33 -20.53
CA LYS A 10 4.04 19.96 -21.78
C LYS A 10 3.15 19.04 -22.60
N THR A 11 3.48 17.75 -22.65
CA THR A 11 2.67 16.75 -23.36
C THR A 11 1.32 16.55 -22.69
N LYS A 12 1.27 16.41 -21.36
CA LYS A 12 0.04 16.34 -20.55
C LYS A 12 -0.87 17.54 -20.83
N ASN A 13 -0.34 18.76 -20.78
CA ASN A 13 -1.11 19.98 -21.05
C ASN A 13 -1.74 19.98 -22.46
N ILE A 14 -0.99 19.53 -23.46
CA ILE A 14 -1.50 19.44 -24.84
C ILE A 14 -2.61 18.40 -24.93
N VAL A 15 -2.43 17.21 -24.36
CA VAL A 15 -3.41 16.13 -24.40
C VAL A 15 -4.71 16.54 -23.70
N PHE A 16 -4.64 17.09 -22.49
CA PHE A 16 -5.83 17.55 -21.76
C PHE A 16 -6.49 18.79 -22.41
N SER A 17 -5.72 19.66 -23.06
CA SER A 17 -6.28 20.76 -23.86
C SER A 17 -7.08 20.24 -25.06
N VAL A 18 -6.55 19.24 -25.78
CA VAL A 18 -7.25 18.58 -26.88
C VAL A 18 -8.49 17.86 -26.37
N LEU A 19 -8.42 17.18 -25.22
CA LEU A 19 -9.57 16.53 -24.61
C LEU A 19 -10.72 17.51 -24.37
N ASN A 20 -10.42 18.69 -23.80
CA ASN A 20 -11.43 19.69 -23.51
C ASN A 20 -12.01 20.37 -24.77
N ARG A 21 -11.21 20.52 -25.84
CA ARG A 21 -11.62 21.20 -27.08
C ARG A 21 -12.30 20.28 -28.08
N ASP A 22 -11.71 19.11 -28.32
CA ASP A 22 -12.02 18.22 -29.44
C ASP A 22 -12.59 16.86 -28.98
N GLY A 23 -12.58 16.58 -27.68
CA GLY A 23 -13.13 15.36 -27.09
C GLY A 23 -12.14 14.19 -27.00
N GLU A 24 -12.66 13.09 -26.47
CA GLU A 24 -11.88 11.93 -26.02
C GLU A 24 -11.10 11.24 -27.14
N ALA A 25 -11.75 10.94 -28.27
CA ALA A 25 -11.11 10.28 -29.41
C ALA A 25 -9.92 11.07 -29.97
N ALA A 26 -10.01 12.41 -29.98
CA ALA A 26 -8.94 13.28 -30.43
C ALA A 26 -7.77 13.31 -29.43
N ALA A 27 -8.06 13.27 -28.12
CA ALA A 27 -7.04 13.23 -27.08
C ALA A 27 -6.22 11.93 -27.12
N TYR A 28 -6.86 10.77 -27.27
CA TYR A 28 -6.12 9.51 -27.42
C TYR A 28 -5.27 9.49 -28.69
N LYS A 29 -5.81 9.96 -29.82
CA LYS A 29 -5.02 10.08 -31.05
C LYS A 29 -3.82 11.01 -30.85
N MET A 30 -3.98 12.10 -30.09
CA MET A 30 -2.87 12.98 -29.75
C MET A 30 -1.83 12.26 -28.89
N LEU A 31 -2.25 11.53 -27.86
CA LEU A 31 -1.36 10.76 -26.99
C LEU A 31 -0.56 9.70 -27.77
N GLU A 32 -1.19 9.00 -28.73
CA GLU A 32 -0.51 8.04 -29.60
C GLU A 32 0.62 8.68 -30.43
N ASN A 33 0.45 9.93 -30.87
CA ASN A 33 1.51 10.67 -31.58
C ASN A 33 2.75 10.95 -30.72
N TYR A 34 2.66 10.76 -29.39
CA TYR A 34 3.76 10.88 -28.44
C TYR A 34 4.34 9.54 -27.99
N ARG A 35 3.83 8.40 -28.47
CA ARG A 35 4.26 7.06 -28.04
C ARG A 35 5.76 6.81 -28.22
N ASN A 36 6.33 7.29 -29.32
CA ASN A 36 7.77 7.17 -29.61
C ASN A 36 8.59 8.38 -29.14
N LYS A 37 7.96 9.36 -28.48
CA LYS A 37 8.59 10.61 -28.04
C LYS A 37 8.75 10.69 -26.53
N LEU A 38 7.82 10.08 -25.79
CA LEU A 38 7.93 9.90 -24.35
C LEU A 38 8.65 8.59 -24.03
N PRO A 39 9.36 8.50 -22.90
CA PRO A 39 9.71 7.22 -22.31
C PRO A 39 8.44 6.37 -22.14
N LEU A 40 8.53 5.08 -22.47
CA LEU A 40 7.37 4.18 -22.45
C LEU A 40 6.61 4.18 -21.10
N PRO A 41 7.28 4.18 -19.92
CA PRO A 41 6.58 4.28 -18.64
C PRO A 41 5.80 5.59 -18.49
N SER A 42 6.36 6.71 -18.93
CA SER A 42 5.68 8.01 -18.90
C SER A 42 4.46 8.02 -19.82
N TRP A 43 4.57 7.41 -21.00
CA TRP A 43 3.42 7.28 -21.91
C TRP A 43 2.26 6.49 -21.26
N TYR A 44 2.56 5.36 -20.60
CA TYR A 44 1.56 4.59 -19.85
C TYR A 44 0.98 5.37 -18.68
N GLY A 45 1.79 6.17 -17.97
CA GLY A 45 1.32 7.07 -16.91
C GLY A 45 0.29 8.07 -17.42
N LEU A 46 0.61 8.77 -18.51
CA LEU A 46 -0.31 9.76 -19.10
C LEU A 46 -1.57 9.10 -19.70
N LYS A 47 -1.45 7.89 -20.25
CA LYS A 47 -2.61 7.10 -20.66
C LYS A 47 -3.52 6.79 -19.46
N ALA A 48 -2.95 6.34 -18.35
CA ALA A 48 -3.70 6.03 -17.14
C ALA A 48 -4.42 7.27 -16.56
N GLU A 49 -3.75 8.43 -16.55
CA GLU A 49 -4.38 9.70 -16.16
C GLU A 49 -5.57 10.05 -17.06
N LEU A 50 -5.40 9.89 -18.38
CA LEU A 50 -6.46 10.17 -19.37
C LEU A 50 -7.63 9.19 -19.24
N ASP A 51 -7.35 7.89 -19.07
CA ASP A 51 -8.34 6.83 -18.85
C ASP A 51 -9.15 7.14 -17.58
N PHE A 52 -8.47 7.44 -16.46
CA PHE A 52 -9.11 7.75 -15.19
C PHE A 52 -10.01 8.98 -15.29
N TYR A 53 -9.50 10.08 -15.86
CA TYR A 53 -10.25 11.32 -15.99
C TYR A 53 -11.47 11.15 -16.90
N SER A 54 -11.31 10.53 -18.07
CA SER A 54 -12.39 10.39 -19.05
C SER A 54 -13.58 9.60 -18.48
N LYS A 55 -13.30 8.54 -17.71
CA LYS A 55 -14.31 7.69 -17.09
C LYS A 55 -14.92 8.27 -15.82
N ASN A 56 -14.15 9.03 -15.03
CA ASN A 56 -14.53 9.37 -13.66
C ASN A 56 -14.68 10.87 -13.36
N LYS A 57 -14.41 11.78 -14.32
CA LYS A 57 -14.46 13.24 -14.08
C LYS A 57 -15.75 13.72 -13.43
N SER A 58 -16.91 13.24 -13.89
CA SER A 58 -18.21 13.66 -13.38
C SER A 58 -18.52 13.04 -12.03
N LYS A 59 -18.10 11.78 -11.83
CA LYS A 59 -18.35 11.02 -10.60
C LYS A 59 -17.60 11.63 -9.41
N TYR A 60 -16.32 11.97 -9.62
CA TYR A 60 -15.44 12.49 -8.57
C TYR A 60 -15.16 13.99 -8.68
N THR A 61 -15.91 14.71 -9.52
CA THR A 61 -15.72 16.15 -9.79
C THR A 61 -14.24 16.51 -9.96
N LEU A 62 -13.57 15.84 -10.89
CA LEU A 62 -12.13 15.91 -11.04
C LEU A 62 -11.70 17.20 -11.73
N ASP A 63 -10.73 17.88 -11.12
CA ASP A 63 -9.99 19.01 -11.68
C ASP A 63 -8.53 18.61 -11.90
N PRO A 64 -8.00 18.71 -13.14
CA PRO A 64 -6.60 18.43 -13.42
C PRO A 64 -5.68 19.43 -12.70
N ILE A 65 -4.69 18.90 -11.98
CA ILE A 65 -3.62 19.70 -11.38
C ILE A 65 -2.44 19.72 -12.34
N LEU A 66 -2.07 20.94 -12.71
CA LEU A 66 -0.94 21.22 -13.60
C LEU A 66 0.22 21.91 -12.84
N ASP A 67 0.09 22.04 -11.51
CA ASP A 67 1.09 22.63 -10.61
C ASP A 67 2.03 21.57 -10.02
N TYR A 68 3.32 21.88 -10.07
CA TYR A 68 4.45 20.99 -9.82
C TYR A 68 4.77 20.78 -8.33
N GLY A 69 4.29 21.66 -7.45
CA GLY A 69 4.62 21.60 -6.02
C GLY A 69 3.80 20.59 -5.20
N ILE A 70 2.80 19.95 -5.82
CA ILE A 70 1.69 19.32 -5.10
C ILE A 70 1.71 17.79 -5.19
N LYS A 71 2.51 17.18 -6.09
CA LYS A 71 2.68 15.71 -6.30
C LYS A 71 1.38 14.94 -6.63
N CYS A 72 0.34 15.58 -7.15
CA CYS A 72 -0.91 14.92 -7.57
C CYS A 72 -1.28 15.28 -9.00
N ASP A 73 -2.11 14.45 -9.62
CA ASP A 73 -2.59 14.66 -10.99
C ASP A 73 -3.94 15.34 -11.02
N PHE A 74 -4.78 15.07 -10.03
CA PHE A 74 -6.13 15.62 -9.92
C PHE A 74 -6.46 16.03 -8.48
N THR A 75 -7.39 16.96 -8.36
CA THR A 75 -8.18 17.14 -7.13
C THR A 75 -9.63 16.81 -7.42
N GLY A 76 -10.37 16.34 -6.42
CA GLY A 76 -11.80 16.10 -6.59
C GLY A 76 -12.52 15.74 -5.30
N ASN A 77 -13.79 15.35 -5.42
CA ASN A 77 -14.54 14.71 -4.35
C ASN A 77 -14.37 13.18 -4.45
N PHE A 78 -13.74 12.59 -3.44
CA PHE A 78 -13.53 11.15 -3.37
C PHE A 78 -13.96 10.64 -2.00
N ASP A 79 -14.82 9.63 -1.95
CA ASP A 79 -15.41 9.09 -0.71
C ASP A 79 -16.02 10.16 0.22
N GLY A 80 -16.67 11.18 -0.36
CA GLY A 80 -17.25 12.30 0.38
C GLY A 80 -16.25 13.35 0.85
N VAL A 81 -14.95 13.17 0.59
CA VAL A 81 -13.90 14.13 0.90
C VAL A 81 -13.72 15.11 -0.26
N ASN A 82 -14.15 16.36 -0.07
CA ASN A 82 -13.92 17.44 -1.02
C ASN A 82 -12.42 17.80 -1.10
N ASN A 83 -11.96 18.16 -2.30
CA ASN A 83 -10.57 18.56 -2.57
C ASN A 83 -9.52 17.50 -2.17
N CYS A 84 -9.88 16.22 -2.25
CA CYS A 84 -8.94 15.12 -2.12
C CYS A 84 -7.94 15.15 -3.28
N ARG A 85 -6.66 14.97 -2.98
CA ARG A 85 -5.59 14.87 -3.98
C ARG A 85 -5.46 13.44 -4.46
N LEU A 86 -5.46 13.28 -5.78
CA LEU A 86 -5.40 11.99 -6.44
C LEU A 86 -4.14 11.95 -7.30
N ASP A 87 -3.28 11.00 -7.01
CA ASP A 87 -2.09 10.70 -7.82
C ASP A 87 -2.34 9.39 -8.56
N ILE A 88 -2.22 9.41 -9.88
CA ILE A 88 -2.53 8.26 -10.71
C ILE A 88 -1.24 7.50 -11.02
N THR A 89 -1.29 6.19 -10.88
CA THR A 89 -0.15 5.35 -11.22
C THR A 89 -0.58 4.04 -11.83
N THR A 90 0.30 3.44 -12.63
CA THR A 90 0.19 2.04 -13.06
C THR A 90 1.08 1.12 -12.22
N ASN A 91 1.88 1.68 -11.31
CA ASN A 91 2.83 0.92 -10.49
C ASN A 91 3.13 1.63 -9.16
N LEU A 92 2.61 1.07 -8.07
CA LEU A 92 2.82 1.58 -6.70
C LEU A 92 4.27 1.53 -6.22
N ASN A 93 5.13 0.69 -6.80
CA ASN A 93 6.51 0.52 -6.31
C ASN A 93 7.36 1.80 -6.42
N PHE A 94 6.96 2.74 -7.30
CA PHE A 94 7.61 4.04 -7.47
C PHE A 94 7.03 5.14 -6.58
N LYS A 95 6.03 4.82 -5.74
CA LYS A 95 5.41 5.76 -4.82
C LYS A 95 5.95 5.48 -3.42
N LYS A 96 6.45 6.51 -2.74
CA LYS A 96 7.02 6.41 -1.39
C LYS A 96 6.34 7.44 -0.50
N LEU A 97 5.89 7.05 0.69
CA LEU A 97 5.16 7.94 1.60
C LEU A 97 5.96 9.22 1.92
N GLU A 98 7.28 9.09 2.08
CA GLU A 98 8.22 10.19 2.35
C GLU A 98 8.13 11.35 1.33
N ASP A 99 7.78 11.06 0.07
CA ASP A 99 7.60 12.08 -0.97
C ASP A 99 6.36 12.96 -0.75
N TYR A 100 5.35 12.44 -0.05
CA TYR A 100 4.06 13.09 0.16
C TYR A 100 3.99 13.80 1.51
N GLU A 101 4.74 13.35 2.52
CA GLU A 101 4.65 13.90 3.87
C GLU A 101 4.88 15.41 3.97
N PRO A 102 5.89 16.01 3.31
CA PRO A 102 6.10 17.46 3.38
C PRO A 102 4.92 18.26 2.85
N ILE A 103 4.12 17.66 1.97
CA ILE A 103 2.95 18.27 1.33
C ILE A 103 1.73 18.07 2.23
N GLN A 104 1.52 16.86 2.75
CA GLN A 104 0.44 16.57 3.70
C GLN A 104 0.53 17.43 4.97
N LYS A 105 1.76 17.64 5.49
CA LYS A 105 2.00 18.49 6.68
C LYS A 105 1.67 19.97 6.46
N LYS A 106 1.67 20.46 5.21
CA LYS A 106 1.45 21.89 4.91
C LYS A 106 -0.02 22.30 4.91
N ASP A 107 -0.91 21.46 4.40
CA ASP A 107 -2.31 21.85 4.16
C ASP A 107 -3.36 20.84 4.64
N ASN A 108 -2.92 19.74 5.27
CA ASN A 108 -3.78 18.69 5.84
C ASN A 108 -4.81 18.13 4.83
N ARG A 109 -4.57 18.27 3.52
CA ARG A 109 -5.45 17.73 2.50
C ARG A 109 -5.25 16.23 2.40
N LYS A 110 -6.37 15.52 2.23
CA LYS A 110 -6.36 14.08 2.05
C LYS A 110 -5.76 13.71 0.70
N TYR A 111 -5.11 12.55 0.69
CA TYR A 111 -4.35 12.04 -0.44
C TYR A 111 -4.70 10.57 -0.68
N LYS A 112 -4.95 10.23 -1.94
CA LYS A 112 -5.10 8.84 -2.38
C LYS A 112 -4.26 8.61 -3.63
N ILE A 113 -3.70 7.41 -3.74
CA ILE A 113 -3.08 6.95 -4.99
C ILE A 113 -4.07 6.03 -5.67
N VAL A 114 -4.43 6.36 -6.91
CA VAL A 114 -5.28 5.49 -7.74
C VAL A 114 -4.37 4.65 -8.61
N VAL A 115 -4.47 3.33 -8.47
CA VAL A 115 -3.72 2.38 -9.28
C VAL A 115 -4.60 1.96 -10.44
N MET A 116 -4.15 2.29 -11.65
CA MET A 116 -4.82 1.93 -12.89
C MET A 116 -4.18 0.68 -13.47
N ASP A 117 -5.00 -0.26 -13.92
CA ASP A 117 -4.54 -1.36 -14.73
C ASP A 117 -4.12 -0.83 -16.11
N LYS A 118 -2.86 -1.08 -16.49
CA LYS A 118 -2.26 -0.50 -17.69
C LYS A 118 -2.92 -0.97 -19.00
N ASP A 119 -3.55 -2.14 -18.98
CA ASP A 119 -4.05 -2.82 -20.17
C ASP A 119 -5.54 -2.53 -20.38
N SER A 120 -6.36 -2.63 -19.33
CA SER A 120 -7.80 -2.34 -19.35
C SER A 120 -8.15 -0.86 -19.16
N GLY A 121 -7.26 -0.08 -18.53
CA GLY A 121 -7.54 1.30 -18.15
C GLY A 121 -8.62 1.42 -17.06
N GLU A 122 -8.88 0.37 -16.30
CA GLU A 122 -9.77 0.37 -15.15
C GLU A 122 -9.00 0.61 -13.84
N ILE A 123 -9.70 1.02 -12.79
CA ILE A 123 -9.12 1.14 -11.46
C ILE A 123 -8.85 -0.27 -10.92
N ALA A 124 -7.58 -0.59 -10.71
CA ALA A 124 -7.14 -1.83 -10.10
C ALA A 124 -7.19 -1.77 -8.57
N ASP A 125 -6.81 -0.62 -8.00
CA ASP A 125 -6.76 -0.41 -6.55
C ASP A 125 -6.78 1.09 -6.21
N ILE A 126 -7.14 1.42 -4.97
CA ILE A 126 -7.07 2.78 -4.43
C ILE A 126 -6.37 2.71 -3.07
N PHE A 127 -5.17 3.26 -3.01
CA PHE A 127 -4.36 3.26 -1.80
C PHE A 127 -4.55 4.56 -1.01
N ASP A 128 -4.95 4.45 0.25
CA ASP A 128 -5.10 5.60 1.15
C ASP A 128 -3.76 5.95 1.81
N LEU A 129 -3.28 7.17 1.57
CA LEU A 129 -2.01 7.68 2.11
C LEU A 129 -2.17 8.46 3.43
N ASN A 130 -3.37 8.53 4.00
CA ASN A 130 -3.69 9.42 5.11
C ASN A 130 -3.42 8.80 6.48
N PHE A 131 -2.23 8.22 6.64
CA PHE A 131 -1.77 7.67 7.91
C PHE A 131 -1.69 8.75 9.00
N PRO A 132 -2.23 8.52 10.20
CA PRO A 132 -2.05 9.42 11.34
C PRO A 132 -0.57 9.64 11.66
N LEU A 133 -0.25 10.76 12.31
CA LEU A 133 1.06 10.93 12.94
C LEU A 133 1.13 10.03 14.18
N ASP A 134 2.30 9.47 14.45
CA ASP A 134 2.55 8.73 15.69
C ASP A 134 2.58 9.67 16.93
N LYS A 135 2.64 9.10 18.15
CA LYS A 135 2.67 9.87 19.39
C LYS A 135 3.84 10.86 19.48
N THR A 136 4.93 10.61 18.75
CA THR A 136 6.10 11.49 18.71
C THR A 136 5.91 12.69 17.77
N GLY A 137 5.00 12.58 16.82
CA GLY A 137 4.78 13.55 15.73
C GLY A 137 5.85 13.49 14.62
N ASN A 138 6.87 12.63 14.76
CA ASN A 138 7.96 12.51 13.81
C ASN A 138 7.74 11.39 12.79
N GLY A 139 6.86 10.43 13.08
CA GLY A 139 6.53 9.33 12.19
C GLY A 139 5.04 9.17 11.95
N ARG A 140 4.63 7.96 11.62
CA ARG A 140 3.25 7.60 11.26
C ARG A 140 2.78 6.38 12.00
N THR A 141 1.47 6.29 12.19
CA THR A 141 0.81 5.10 12.71
C THR A 141 0.35 4.22 11.55
N PHE A 142 0.69 2.94 11.60
CA PHE A 142 0.33 1.94 10.61
C PHE A 142 -0.47 0.80 11.24
N GLU A 143 -1.47 0.29 10.53
CA GLU A 143 -2.15 -0.95 10.91
C GLU A 143 -1.43 -2.16 10.28
N ILE A 144 -1.10 -3.13 11.11
CA ILE A 144 -0.41 -4.38 10.75
C ILE A 144 -1.28 -5.55 11.19
N ALA A 145 -1.49 -6.53 10.30
CA ALA A 145 -2.07 -7.82 10.68
C ALA A 145 -1.02 -8.61 11.46
N LEU A 146 -1.36 -9.03 12.69
CA LEU A 146 -0.50 -9.82 13.55
C LEU A 146 -1.10 -11.21 13.71
N PHE A 147 -0.40 -12.23 13.22
CA PHE A 147 -0.81 -13.62 13.36
C PHE A 147 -0.04 -14.29 14.49
N MET A 148 -0.77 -15.02 15.33
CA MET A 148 -0.18 -15.80 16.42
C MET A 148 0.20 -17.19 15.92
N PRO A 149 1.36 -17.73 16.30
CA PRO A 149 1.67 -19.13 16.08
C PRO A 149 0.57 -20.03 16.66
N SER A 150 0.27 -21.13 15.99
CA SER A 150 -0.73 -22.09 16.47
C SER A 150 -0.23 -22.86 17.70
N ASP A 151 -0.73 -22.50 18.89
CA ASP A 151 -0.48 -23.19 20.17
C ASP A 151 -1.32 -24.47 20.34
N GLY A 152 -1.44 -25.27 19.28
CA GLY A 152 -2.14 -26.55 19.32
C GLY A 152 -1.30 -27.59 20.06
N GLU A 153 -1.76 -28.06 21.23
CA GLU A 153 -1.27 -29.35 21.75
C GLU A 153 -1.46 -30.41 20.65
N ASP A 154 -0.41 -31.18 20.37
CA ASP A 154 -0.37 -32.25 19.36
C ASP A 154 -0.50 -31.83 17.88
N GLY A 155 -0.23 -30.56 17.53
CA GLY A 155 -0.23 -30.10 16.14
C GLY A 155 -1.63 -30.01 15.52
N VAL A 156 -2.67 -29.98 16.35
CA VAL A 156 -4.05 -29.76 15.92
C VAL A 156 -4.34 -28.26 15.96
N LEU A 157 -4.72 -27.71 14.81
CA LEU A 157 -5.17 -26.32 14.67
C LEU A 157 -6.31 -26.02 15.65
N LYS A 158 -6.12 -25.00 16.50
CA LYS A 158 -7.26 -24.30 17.11
C LYS A 158 -7.84 -23.38 16.04
N TYR A 159 -8.99 -23.77 15.48
CA TYR A 159 -9.78 -22.89 14.63
C TYR A 159 -10.16 -21.65 15.43
N ASP A 160 -9.48 -20.52 15.16
CA ASP A 160 -9.77 -19.24 15.79
C ASP A 160 -10.13 -18.18 14.74
N PHE A 161 -11.39 -17.76 14.77
CA PHE A 161 -11.91 -16.71 13.90
C PHE A 161 -11.46 -15.31 14.35
N TYR A 162 -10.86 -15.19 15.53
CA TYR A 162 -10.25 -13.98 16.02
C TYR A 162 -8.84 -13.78 15.44
N GLN A 163 -8.60 -12.57 14.97
CA GLN A 163 -7.34 -12.14 14.37
C GLN A 163 -6.88 -10.88 15.10
N GLN A 164 -5.58 -10.61 15.13
CA GLN A 164 -5.04 -9.41 15.76
C GLN A 164 -4.62 -8.39 14.70
N ILE A 165 -4.99 -7.14 14.92
CA ILE A 165 -4.49 -5.99 14.19
C ILE A 165 -3.77 -5.12 15.21
N VAL A 166 -2.52 -4.76 14.95
CA VAL A 166 -1.79 -3.79 15.75
C VAL A 166 -1.70 -2.46 15.00
N SER A 167 -2.06 -1.37 15.67
CA SER A 167 -1.68 -0.03 15.25
C SER A 167 -0.32 0.29 15.85
N ILE A 168 0.68 0.62 15.05
CA ILE A 168 2.05 0.84 15.51
C ILE A 168 2.63 2.16 14.98
N GLY A 169 3.28 2.92 15.86
CA GLY A 169 4.01 4.13 15.54
C GLY A 169 5.38 3.81 14.94
N SER A 170 5.72 4.42 13.81
CA SER A 170 6.96 4.12 13.09
C SER A 170 8.23 4.64 13.76
N SER A 171 8.13 5.66 14.64
CA SER A 171 9.32 6.20 15.32
C SER A 171 9.70 5.44 16.57
N GLN A 172 8.72 4.88 17.28
CA GLN A 172 8.89 4.14 18.53
C GLN A 172 7.91 2.95 18.59
N PRO A 173 8.13 1.92 17.76
CA PRO A 173 7.20 0.80 17.61
C PRO A 173 7.01 -0.03 18.89
N ASP A 174 7.95 0.05 19.82
CA ASP A 174 7.98 -0.60 21.13
C ASP A 174 7.16 0.13 22.20
N GLU A 175 6.96 1.44 22.08
CA GLU A 175 6.23 2.25 23.06
C GLU A 175 4.87 2.75 22.53
N ASP A 176 4.74 2.86 21.21
CA ASP A 176 3.55 3.37 20.54
C ASP A 176 2.85 2.28 19.75
N PHE A 177 2.17 1.38 20.45
CA PHE A 177 1.31 0.41 19.81
C PHE A 177 -0.03 0.22 20.54
N GLU A 178 -1.04 -0.20 19.78
CA GLU A 178 -2.36 -0.58 20.29
C GLU A 178 -2.84 -1.84 19.58
N LEU A 179 -3.14 -2.88 20.36
CA LEU A 179 -3.64 -4.15 19.86
C LEU A 179 -5.17 -4.12 19.78
N LYS A 180 -5.70 -4.61 18.66
CA LYS A 180 -7.13 -4.80 18.44
C LYS A 180 -7.39 -6.24 18.00
N THR A 181 -8.21 -6.95 18.76
CA THR A 181 -8.73 -8.26 18.34
C THR A 181 -9.98 -8.05 17.49
N VAL A 182 -10.02 -8.67 16.31
CA VAL A 182 -11.13 -8.61 15.35
C VAL A 182 -11.66 -10.00 15.08
N SER A 183 -12.98 -10.14 14.97
CA SER A 183 -13.60 -11.38 14.50
C SER A 183 -13.68 -11.32 12.99
N THR A 184 -13.34 -12.43 12.34
CA THR A 184 -13.43 -12.60 10.89
C THR A 184 -14.32 -13.79 10.57
N ASP A 185 -14.90 -13.84 9.37
CA ASP A 185 -15.73 -14.99 8.96
C ASP A 185 -14.89 -16.23 8.58
N TRP A 186 -13.57 -16.09 8.55
CA TRP A 186 -12.64 -17.08 7.99
C TRP A 186 -11.44 -17.25 8.90
N TYR A 187 -10.98 -18.50 9.07
CA TYR A 187 -9.70 -18.74 9.70
C TYR A 187 -8.56 -18.34 8.75
N ILE A 188 -7.59 -17.59 9.25
CA ILE A 188 -6.34 -17.30 8.55
C ILE A 188 -5.21 -18.04 9.27
N GLU A 189 -4.56 -18.95 8.55
CA GLU A 189 -3.43 -19.73 9.06
C GLU A 189 -2.23 -18.82 9.36
N ASP A 190 -1.56 -19.10 10.48
CA ASP A 190 -0.28 -18.49 10.80
C ASP A 190 0.84 -19.01 9.86
N PHE A 191 1.95 -18.29 9.82
CA PHE A 191 3.03 -18.59 8.88
C PHE A 191 3.76 -19.88 9.20
N GLU A 192 3.89 -20.27 10.47
CA GLU A 192 4.57 -21.53 10.84
C GLU A 192 3.76 -22.73 10.39
N TYR A 193 2.46 -22.72 10.65
CA TYR A 193 1.55 -23.75 10.17
C TYR A 193 1.54 -23.80 8.64
N TYR A 194 1.36 -22.65 7.99
CA TYR A 194 1.34 -22.57 6.52
C TYR A 194 2.63 -23.13 5.89
N ILE A 195 3.79 -22.77 6.45
CA ILE A 195 5.09 -23.32 5.99
C ILE A 195 5.16 -24.83 6.19
N SER A 196 4.67 -25.35 7.31
CA SER A 196 4.67 -26.80 7.58
C SER A 196 3.89 -27.59 6.52
N MET A 197 2.79 -27.02 6.01
CA MET A 197 1.98 -27.62 4.94
C MET A 197 2.67 -27.60 3.57
N LEU A 198 3.57 -26.62 3.34
CA LEU A 198 4.33 -26.52 2.09
C LEU A 198 5.61 -27.37 2.08
N ALA A 199 6.14 -27.72 3.25
CA ALA A 199 7.44 -28.39 3.39
C ALA A 199 7.52 -29.77 2.71
N ASP A 200 6.37 -30.42 2.48
CA ASP A 200 6.28 -31.72 1.81
C ASP A 200 6.44 -31.63 0.27
N ASP A 201 6.33 -30.45 -0.34
CA ASP A 201 6.47 -30.24 -1.78
C ASP A 201 7.82 -29.58 -2.15
N ARG A 202 8.73 -30.40 -2.70
CA ARG A 202 10.08 -29.96 -3.12
C ARG A 202 10.10 -28.97 -4.28
N ASN A 203 8.99 -28.76 -4.98
CA ASN A 203 8.91 -27.84 -6.13
C ASN A 203 8.36 -26.45 -5.74
N VAL A 204 8.00 -26.25 -4.47
CA VAL A 204 7.42 -24.98 -3.99
C VAL A 204 8.50 -23.97 -3.63
N ASN A 205 8.34 -22.75 -4.12
CA ASN A 205 9.14 -21.62 -3.66
C ASN A 205 8.50 -21.03 -2.39
N ILE A 206 8.94 -21.51 -1.23
CA ILE A 206 8.40 -21.13 0.09
C ILE A 206 8.33 -19.62 0.28
N GLY A 207 9.38 -18.87 -0.09
CA GLY A 207 9.40 -17.41 0.08
C GLY A 207 8.32 -16.70 -0.73
N LYS A 208 8.05 -17.18 -1.95
CA LYS A 208 6.97 -16.65 -2.81
C LYS A 208 5.60 -16.97 -2.21
N GLU A 209 5.38 -18.19 -1.74
CA GLU A 209 4.11 -18.59 -1.13
C GLU A 209 3.83 -17.81 0.16
N ILE A 210 4.83 -17.67 1.05
CA ILE A 210 4.72 -16.84 2.26
C ILE A 210 4.32 -15.40 1.90
N THR A 211 4.98 -14.80 0.90
CA THR A 211 4.68 -13.44 0.47
C THR A 211 3.25 -13.34 -0.08
N SER A 212 2.83 -14.30 -0.91
CA SER A 212 1.48 -14.38 -1.45
C SER A 212 0.43 -14.53 -0.34
N HIS A 213 0.68 -15.41 0.63
CA HIS A 213 -0.17 -15.61 1.81
C HIS A 213 -0.29 -14.32 2.61
N ALA A 214 0.83 -13.67 2.94
CA ALA A 214 0.85 -12.41 3.68
C ALA A 214 0.03 -11.30 2.99
N ILE A 215 0.18 -11.15 1.67
CA ILE A 215 -0.59 -10.17 0.87
C ILE A 215 -2.07 -10.51 0.87
N MET A 216 -2.43 -11.78 0.66
CA MET A 216 -3.82 -12.23 0.62
C MET A 216 -4.51 -12.05 1.97
N SER A 217 -3.83 -12.43 3.05
CA SER A 217 -4.30 -12.31 4.43
C SER A 217 -4.50 -10.85 4.82
N ALA A 218 -3.53 -9.97 4.52
CA ALA A 218 -3.67 -8.53 4.75
C ALA A 218 -4.86 -7.94 3.98
N LYS A 219 -5.01 -8.27 2.69
CA LYS A 219 -6.16 -7.79 1.89
C LYS A 219 -7.50 -8.30 2.40
N THR A 220 -7.56 -9.56 2.80
CA THR A 220 -8.77 -10.19 3.37
C THR A 220 -9.17 -9.49 4.65
N LEU A 221 -8.22 -9.29 5.56
CA LEU A 221 -8.44 -8.59 6.82
C LEU A 221 -8.87 -7.15 6.60
N SER A 222 -8.13 -6.36 5.79
CA SER A 222 -8.47 -4.97 5.48
C SER A 222 -9.91 -4.84 4.99
N LYS A 223 -10.36 -5.76 4.12
CA LYS A 223 -11.72 -5.78 3.60
C LYS A 223 -12.76 -6.13 4.67
N SER A 224 -12.44 -7.08 5.55
CA SER A 224 -13.38 -7.54 6.59
C SER A 224 -13.52 -6.58 7.77
N THR A 225 -12.49 -5.76 8.05
CA THR A 225 -12.45 -4.88 9.22
C THR A 225 -12.51 -3.39 8.89
N GLU A 226 -12.51 -3.03 7.61
CA GLU A 226 -12.34 -1.66 7.12
C GLU A 226 -11.03 -1.00 7.61
N SER A 227 -10.03 -1.81 8.01
CA SER A 227 -8.69 -1.34 8.40
C SER A 227 -7.81 -1.12 7.16
N ASN A 228 -6.91 -0.15 7.23
CA ASN A 228 -5.88 0.11 6.23
C ASN A 228 -4.61 -0.69 6.54
N ILE A 229 -4.70 -2.02 6.44
CA ILE A 229 -3.57 -2.91 6.78
C ILE A 229 -2.51 -2.79 5.69
N VAL A 230 -1.32 -2.39 6.12
CA VAL A 230 -0.17 -2.13 5.24
C VAL A 230 1.01 -3.06 5.50
N ALA A 231 0.91 -3.93 6.49
CA ALA A 231 1.90 -4.97 6.72
C ALA A 231 1.26 -6.20 7.37
N CYS A 232 1.99 -7.31 7.33
CA CYS A 232 1.61 -8.56 7.95
C CYS A 232 2.81 -9.14 8.69
N ALA A 233 2.59 -9.52 9.94
CA ALA A 233 3.63 -9.93 10.86
C ALA A 233 3.16 -11.11 11.74
N GLN A 234 4.12 -11.73 12.43
CA GLN A 234 3.86 -12.77 13.42
C GLN A 234 4.96 -12.74 14.50
N SER A 235 4.59 -13.08 15.73
CA SER A 235 5.56 -13.29 16.81
C SER A 235 6.47 -14.48 16.49
N PHE A 236 7.76 -14.29 16.70
CA PHE A 236 8.81 -15.24 16.35
C PHE A 236 9.86 -15.25 17.45
N TYR A 237 10.32 -16.43 17.86
CA TYR A 237 11.39 -16.56 18.83
C TYR A 237 12.75 -16.52 18.13
N GLU A 238 13.47 -15.41 18.25
CA GLU A 238 14.79 -15.23 17.66
C GLU A 238 15.88 -15.78 18.59
N ILE A 239 16.46 -16.91 18.22
CA ILE A 239 17.55 -17.55 18.97
C ILE A 239 18.84 -16.74 18.80
N SER A 240 19.31 -16.12 19.88
CA SER A 240 20.58 -15.40 19.93
C SER A 240 21.77 -16.32 20.24
N ASN A 241 21.54 -17.43 20.95
CA ASN A 241 22.55 -18.45 21.23
C ASN A 241 22.03 -19.87 20.90
N PRO A 242 22.43 -20.46 19.76
CA PRO A 242 21.99 -21.78 19.34
C PRO A 242 22.40 -22.93 20.29
N SER A 243 23.44 -22.74 21.11
CA SER A 243 23.95 -23.77 22.01
C SER A 243 23.14 -23.91 23.30
N THR A 244 22.52 -22.83 23.76
CA THR A 244 21.68 -22.78 24.96
C THR A 244 20.19 -22.72 24.62
N GLY A 245 19.86 -22.32 23.38
CA GLY A 245 18.49 -22.00 22.98
C GLY A 245 18.04 -20.63 23.48
N ASP A 246 18.94 -19.81 24.04
CA ASP A 246 18.60 -18.47 24.50
C ASP A 246 18.24 -17.58 23.32
N GLY A 247 17.25 -16.72 23.52
CA GLY A 247 16.68 -15.86 22.50
C GLY A 247 15.59 -14.98 23.09
N ASP A 248 15.04 -14.12 22.24
CA ASP A 248 14.00 -13.17 22.59
C ASP A 248 12.81 -13.32 21.63
N TRP A 249 11.61 -13.09 22.14
CA TRP A 249 10.43 -12.97 21.27
C TRP A 249 10.46 -11.62 20.56
N VAL A 250 10.37 -11.68 19.24
CA VAL A 250 10.36 -10.52 18.34
C VAL A 250 9.14 -10.59 17.42
N THR A 251 8.75 -9.47 16.83
CA THR A 251 7.70 -9.45 15.82
C THR A 251 8.34 -9.40 14.43
N LYS A 252 8.16 -10.47 13.64
CA LYS A 252 8.72 -10.58 12.29
C LYS A 252 7.71 -10.15 11.24
N ILE A 253 8.09 -9.21 10.37
CA ILE A 253 7.26 -8.74 9.26
C ILE A 253 7.51 -9.62 8.02
N TYR A 254 6.46 -10.27 7.53
CA TYR A 254 6.50 -11.13 6.35
C TYR A 254 6.16 -10.38 5.06
N TRP A 255 5.40 -9.30 5.18
CA TRP A 255 5.10 -8.40 4.07
C TRP A 255 4.85 -6.98 4.59
N LYS A 256 5.32 -5.99 3.84
CA LYS A 256 4.99 -4.57 4.03
C LYS A 256 4.71 -3.92 2.69
N HIS A 257 3.74 -3.02 2.67
CA HIS A 257 3.31 -2.35 1.45
C HIS A 257 4.46 -1.50 0.88
N PRO A 258 4.73 -1.51 -0.45
CA PRO A 258 5.89 -0.84 -1.03
C PRO A 258 6.00 0.66 -0.75
N VAL A 259 4.86 1.31 -0.50
CA VAL A 259 4.73 2.74 -0.20
C VAL A 259 5.30 3.10 1.17
N ILE A 260 5.19 2.20 2.15
CA ILE A 260 5.60 2.42 3.55
C ILE A 260 6.85 1.62 3.91
N ALA A 261 7.47 0.93 2.95
CA ALA A 261 8.54 -0.03 3.20
C ALA A 261 9.76 0.52 3.96
N ASN A 262 10.01 1.84 3.90
CA ASN A 262 11.13 2.50 4.59
C ASN A 262 10.80 2.88 6.05
N TYR A 263 9.55 2.71 6.50
CA TYR A 263 9.09 3.12 7.83
C TYR A 263 9.02 1.98 8.84
N LEU A 264 9.03 0.73 8.38
CA LEU A 264 8.97 -0.45 9.23
C LEU A 264 10.14 -1.36 8.88
N ASP A 265 10.89 -1.78 9.90
CA ASP A 265 11.93 -2.79 9.75
C ASP A 265 11.32 -4.19 9.55
N ASP A 266 12.10 -5.12 9.00
CA ASP A 266 11.62 -6.50 8.79
C ASP A 266 11.46 -7.27 10.11
N VAL A 267 12.08 -6.78 11.19
CA VAL A 267 11.97 -7.30 12.56
C VAL A 267 11.78 -6.12 13.50
N ILE A 268 10.75 -6.20 14.33
CA ILE A 268 10.55 -5.30 15.47
C ILE A 268 10.99 -6.10 16.71
N TYR A 269 12.04 -5.63 17.39
CA TYR A 269 12.65 -6.30 18.55
C TYR A 269 11.82 -6.14 19.84
N THR A 270 10.53 -6.45 19.74
CA THR A 270 9.57 -6.50 20.83
C THR A 270 8.48 -7.47 20.40
N ASP A 271 8.07 -8.34 21.33
CA ASP A 271 6.89 -9.16 21.13
C ASP A 271 5.63 -8.32 21.34
N ILE A 272 5.04 -7.89 20.22
CA ILE A 272 3.84 -7.06 20.24
C ILE A 272 2.64 -7.88 20.73
N ALA A 273 2.65 -9.20 20.53
CA ALA A 273 1.57 -10.06 20.98
C ALA A 273 1.69 -10.49 22.45
N GLY A 274 2.93 -10.63 22.95
CA GLY A 274 3.24 -11.17 24.28
C GLY A 274 3.25 -10.17 25.44
N ASN A 275 3.10 -8.86 25.18
CA ASN A 275 3.04 -7.83 26.23
C ASN A 275 1.67 -7.74 26.95
N ILE A 276 1.02 -8.88 27.21
CA ILE A 276 -0.23 -9.01 27.98
C ILE A 276 0.06 -9.54 29.38
#